data_AF-A0A2H9T8H4-F1
#
_entry.id   AF-A0A2H9T8H4-F1
#
_cell.length_a   1.000
_cell.length_b   1.000
_cell.length_c   1.000
_cell.angle_alpha   90.00
_cell.angle_beta   90.00
_cell.angle_gamma   90.00
#
_symmetry.space_group_name_H-M   'P 1'
#
loop_
_entity.id
_entity.type
_entity.pdbx_description
1 polymer ?
#
loop_
_entity_poly.entity_id
_entity_poly.type
_entity_poly.pdbx_seq_one_letter_code
_entity_poly.pdbx_strand_id
1 'polypeptide(L)'
;MKITLGPLLFFWPRQTVLDFYNAVADCPAFSRVYLGEVVCSKRREIKEKDWLDIAQKLQDSGKQVSLSSLTLLESTSELKQIRHLCQDSLFEIEANDMAAVYQLSSQQQSFSTGPSVNIYNGHTLAYLQSIGLKRWVLPVELSAQHLEKILTEADDQGASEIETEVFSYGYVPLAYSARCFTARNMGVNKDQCQFSCIHNPSGIPLKTQEAESLLTINGIQTMSGVPIDLRNQWKIMDQKGVQAMRLSAHSFDIIRMAEQLADNICSGITNLLSLEDSCCNGYWFDRSGIEKITEVI
;
A
#
# COMPACT_ATOMS: atom_id res chain seq x y z
N MET A 1 13.18 -10.15 8.31
CA MET A 1 12.22 -9.28 7.61
C MET A 1 10.98 -10.03 7.11
N LYS A 2 9.78 -9.45 7.26
CA LYS A 2 8.49 -9.96 6.77
C LYS A 2 8.20 -9.45 5.34
N ILE A 3 7.45 -10.20 4.55
CA ILE A 3 6.85 -9.74 3.28
C ILE A 3 5.33 -9.63 3.46
N THR A 4 4.77 -8.52 3.01
CA THR A 4 3.34 -8.20 3.15
C THR A 4 2.75 -7.82 1.80
N LEU A 5 1.46 -8.06 1.62
CA LEU A 5 0.71 -7.70 0.43
C LEU A 5 -0.25 -6.56 0.76
N GLY A 6 -0.03 -5.38 0.16
CA GLY A 6 -0.93 -4.23 0.29
C GLY A 6 -2.32 -4.47 -0.32
N PRO A 7 -3.30 -3.58 -0.05
CA PRO A 7 -4.62 -3.67 -0.66
C PRO A 7 -4.52 -3.46 -2.17
N LEU A 8 -5.45 -4.04 -2.94
CA LEU A 8 -5.49 -3.86 -4.38
C LEU A 8 -5.78 -2.39 -4.73
N LEU A 9 -4.81 -1.72 -5.35
CA LEU A 9 -4.98 -0.35 -5.83
C LEU A 9 -5.71 -0.31 -7.18
N PHE A 10 -5.61 -1.38 -7.98
CA PHE A 10 -6.28 -1.53 -9.26
C PHE A 10 -7.66 -2.16 -9.12
N PHE A 11 -8.55 -1.85 -10.06
CA PHE A 11 -9.93 -2.32 -10.03
C PHE A 11 -10.11 -3.48 -11.00
N TRP A 12 -10.21 -4.69 -10.44
CA TRP A 12 -10.34 -5.93 -11.20
C TRP A 12 -11.74 -6.51 -11.11
N PRO A 13 -12.16 -7.33 -12.11
CA PRO A 13 -13.40 -8.09 -12.03
C PRO A 13 -13.43 -9.01 -10.81
N ARG A 14 -14.63 -9.21 -10.24
CA ARG A 14 -14.82 -10.04 -9.03
C ARG A 14 -14.09 -11.38 -9.09
N GLN A 15 -14.24 -12.14 -10.17
CA GLN A 15 -13.62 -13.47 -10.28
C GLN A 15 -12.10 -13.39 -10.25
N THR A 16 -11.50 -12.41 -10.93
CA THR A 16 -10.05 -12.19 -10.93
C THR A 16 -9.51 -11.91 -9.53
N VAL A 17 -10.25 -11.14 -8.72
CA VAL A 17 -9.86 -10.88 -7.33
C VAL A 17 -9.95 -12.15 -6.47
N LEU A 18 -11.02 -12.94 -6.63
CA LEU A 18 -11.16 -14.21 -5.90
C LEU A 18 -10.04 -15.19 -6.27
N ASP A 19 -9.74 -15.35 -7.56
CA ASP A 19 -8.66 -16.21 -8.04
C ASP A 19 -7.29 -15.72 -7.56
N PHE A 20 -7.08 -14.41 -7.53
CA PHE A 20 -5.85 -13.80 -7.02
C PHE A 20 -5.65 -14.14 -5.54
N TYR A 21 -6.65 -13.90 -4.69
CA TYR A 21 -6.50 -14.19 -3.26
C TYR A 21 -6.48 -15.68 -2.94
N ASN A 22 -7.06 -16.53 -3.79
CA ASN A 22 -6.84 -17.99 -3.71
C ASN A 22 -5.36 -18.33 -3.89
N ALA A 23 -4.73 -17.78 -4.93
CA ALA A 23 -3.30 -18.00 -5.17
C ALA A 23 -2.41 -17.36 -4.09
N VAL A 24 -2.81 -16.21 -3.54
CA VAL A 24 -2.12 -15.61 -2.37
C VAL A 24 -2.22 -16.53 -1.16
N ALA A 25 -3.39 -17.15 -0.90
CA ALA A 25 -3.57 -18.09 0.21
C ALA A 25 -2.53 -19.21 0.17
N ASP A 26 -2.28 -19.77 -1.01
CA ASP A 26 -1.32 -20.86 -1.24
C ASP A 26 0.15 -20.40 -1.22
N CYS A 27 0.43 -19.10 -1.31
CA CYS A 27 1.78 -18.55 -1.31
C CYS A 27 2.32 -18.37 0.13
N PRO A 28 3.39 -19.08 0.53
CA PRO A 28 3.94 -18.99 1.89
C PRO A 28 4.75 -17.72 2.15
N ALA A 29 5.17 -17.01 1.09
CA ALA A 29 6.01 -15.82 1.21
C ALA A 29 5.30 -14.66 1.94
N PHE A 30 3.98 -14.52 1.76
CA PHE A 30 3.20 -13.46 2.39
C PHE A 30 2.82 -13.81 3.82
N SER A 31 3.37 -13.04 4.76
CA SER A 31 3.05 -13.15 6.19
C SER A 31 1.77 -12.39 6.57
N ARG A 32 1.47 -11.29 5.85
CA ARG A 32 0.31 -10.43 6.09
C ARG A 32 -0.29 -9.94 4.79
N VAL A 33 -1.62 -9.81 4.77
CA VAL A 33 -2.38 -9.28 3.64
C VAL A 33 -3.32 -8.18 4.12
N TYR A 34 -3.29 -7.05 3.44
CA TYR A 34 -4.21 -5.93 3.61
C TYR A 34 -5.33 -6.04 2.57
N LEU A 35 -6.58 -5.95 3.00
CA LEU A 35 -7.76 -6.18 2.16
C LEU A 35 -8.71 -4.98 2.17
N GLY A 36 -9.47 -4.83 1.11
CA GLY A 36 -10.49 -3.78 1.01
C GLY A 36 -10.23 -2.81 -0.14
N GLU A 37 -11.22 -1.95 -0.38
CA GLU A 37 -11.16 -0.91 -1.39
C GLU A 37 -10.69 0.41 -0.76
N VAL A 38 -9.49 0.83 -1.11
CA VAL A 38 -8.84 2.04 -0.54
C VAL A 38 -8.94 3.28 -1.42
N VAL A 39 -9.26 3.11 -2.72
CA VAL A 39 -9.18 4.17 -3.73
C VAL A 39 -10.52 4.86 -3.91
N CYS A 40 -11.61 4.11 -4.12
CA CYS A 40 -12.90 4.73 -4.41
C CYS A 40 -14.06 3.88 -3.91
N SER A 41 -14.89 4.48 -3.05
CA SER A 41 -16.10 3.83 -2.48
C SER A 41 -17.13 3.35 -3.51
N LYS A 42 -16.99 3.76 -4.78
CA LYS A 42 -17.84 3.31 -5.88
C LYS A 42 -17.37 2.00 -6.50
N ARG A 43 -16.14 1.54 -6.26
CA ARG A 43 -15.62 0.28 -6.78
C ARG A 43 -16.15 -0.90 -5.94
N ARG A 44 -17.29 -1.44 -6.35
CA ARG A 44 -18.07 -2.41 -5.55
C ARG A 44 -18.21 -3.79 -6.22
N GLU A 45 -17.21 -4.20 -7.01
CA GLU A 45 -17.14 -5.57 -7.56
C GLU A 45 -17.06 -6.61 -6.42
N ILE A 46 -16.27 -6.31 -5.39
CA ILE A 46 -16.18 -7.10 -4.17
C ILE A 46 -17.03 -6.42 -3.10
N LYS A 47 -18.00 -7.16 -2.56
CA LYS A 47 -18.85 -6.68 -1.47
C LYS A 47 -18.18 -6.93 -0.13
N GLU A 48 -18.66 -6.26 0.91
CA GLU A 48 -18.17 -6.43 2.28
C GLU A 48 -18.12 -7.90 2.72
N LYS A 49 -19.18 -8.67 2.46
CA LYS A 49 -19.20 -10.11 2.76
C LYS A 49 -18.10 -10.87 2.01
N ASP A 50 -17.89 -10.59 0.72
CA ASP A 50 -16.83 -11.24 -0.05
C ASP A 50 -15.44 -10.90 0.55
N TRP A 51 -15.23 -9.66 1.01
CA TRP A 51 -13.98 -9.28 1.69
C TRP A 51 -13.77 -10.05 3.00
N LEU A 52 -14.82 -10.23 3.80
CA LEU A 52 -14.75 -11.00 5.04
C LEU A 52 -14.51 -12.49 4.76
N ASP A 53 -15.13 -13.05 3.73
CA ASP A 53 -14.91 -14.45 3.32
C ASP A 53 -13.45 -14.66 2.83
N ILE A 54 -12.89 -13.70 2.07
CA ILE A 54 -11.47 -13.70 1.68
C ILE A 54 -10.57 -13.59 2.92
N ALA A 55 -10.89 -12.70 3.85
CA ALA A 55 -10.12 -12.48 5.06
C ALA A 55 -10.04 -13.76 5.92
N GLN A 56 -11.18 -14.44 6.10
CA GLN A 56 -11.23 -15.70 6.84
C GLN A 56 -10.39 -16.78 6.15
N LYS A 57 -10.52 -16.93 4.82
CA LYS A 57 -9.73 -17.90 4.06
C LYS A 57 -8.22 -17.66 4.20
N LEU A 58 -7.79 -16.40 4.17
CA LEU A 58 -6.37 -16.06 4.32
C LEU A 58 -5.87 -16.34 5.75
N GLN A 59 -6.70 -16.09 6.78
CA GLN A 59 -6.37 -16.49 8.15
C GLN A 59 -6.27 -18.01 8.31
N ASP A 60 -7.21 -18.75 7.73
CA ASP A 60 -7.19 -20.22 7.75
C ASP A 60 -5.94 -20.79 7.06
N SER A 61 -5.38 -20.06 6.09
CA SER A 61 -4.09 -20.36 5.44
C SER A 61 -2.86 -19.89 6.24
N GLY A 62 -3.05 -19.35 7.44
CA GLY A 62 -1.98 -18.94 8.35
C GLY A 62 -1.48 -17.50 8.19
N LYS A 63 -2.19 -16.64 7.46
CA LYS A 63 -1.77 -15.24 7.24
C LYS A 63 -2.40 -14.29 8.25
N GLN A 64 -1.67 -13.24 8.61
CA GLN A 64 -2.24 -12.10 9.31
C GLN A 64 -3.06 -11.26 8.32
N VAL A 65 -4.23 -10.79 8.72
CA VAL A 65 -5.13 -10.02 7.84
C VAL A 65 -5.52 -8.71 8.49
N SER A 66 -5.44 -7.63 7.71
CA SER A 66 -5.94 -6.31 8.09
C SER A 66 -6.95 -5.82 7.05
N LEU A 67 -8.00 -5.12 7.49
CA LEU A 67 -8.96 -4.45 6.61
C LEU A 67 -8.59 -2.96 6.47
N SER A 68 -8.45 -2.50 5.24
CA SER A 68 -8.01 -1.17 4.88
C SER A 68 -9.18 -0.23 4.64
N SER A 69 -9.14 0.95 5.27
CA SER A 69 -10.13 2.00 5.03
C SER A 69 -9.87 2.75 3.72
N LEU A 70 -10.87 3.49 3.25
CA LEU A 70 -10.71 4.46 2.15
C LEU A 70 -9.64 5.52 2.51
N THR A 71 -8.89 5.94 1.49
CA THR A 71 -7.85 6.97 1.60
C THR A 71 -8.41 8.39 1.50
N LEU A 72 -9.44 8.62 0.67
CA LEU A 72 -10.05 9.93 0.50
C LEU A 72 -11.57 9.84 0.66
N LEU A 73 -12.12 10.70 1.51
CA LEU A 73 -13.55 10.79 1.79
C LEU A 73 -14.12 12.05 1.15
N GLU A 74 -15.22 11.89 0.44
CA GLU A 74 -15.89 12.96 -0.28
C GLU A 74 -17.36 13.13 0.17
N SER A 75 -17.87 12.21 0.99
CA SER A 75 -19.29 12.15 1.35
C SER A 75 -19.55 11.65 2.77
N THR A 76 -20.71 12.03 3.33
CA THR A 76 -21.18 11.51 4.62
C THR A 76 -21.43 10.00 4.58
N SER A 77 -21.80 9.44 3.42
CA SER A 77 -21.94 7.99 3.25
C SER A 77 -20.62 7.25 3.41
N GLU A 78 -19.50 7.82 3.01
CA GLU A 78 -18.17 7.23 3.21
C GLU A 78 -17.71 7.33 4.66
N LEU A 79 -18.02 8.45 5.34
CA LEU A 79 -17.81 8.55 6.79
C LEU A 79 -18.59 7.48 7.57
N LYS A 80 -19.84 7.19 7.17
CA LYS A 80 -20.63 6.09 7.76
C LYS A 80 -19.99 4.72 7.50
N GLN A 81 -19.45 4.49 6.29
CA GLN A 81 -18.74 3.26 5.95
C GLN A 81 -17.49 3.07 6.81
N ILE A 82 -16.69 4.13 7.05
CA ILE A 82 -15.53 4.05 7.94
C ILE A 82 -15.94 3.77 9.38
N ARG A 83 -16.98 4.44 9.89
CA ARG A 83 -17.48 4.15 11.26
C ARG A 83 -17.88 2.69 11.40
N HIS A 84 -18.62 2.16 10.42
CA HIS A 84 -19.03 0.76 10.39
C HIS A 84 -17.81 -0.18 10.33
N LEU A 85 -16.81 0.12 9.48
CA LEU A 85 -15.58 -0.67 9.38
C LEU A 85 -14.79 -0.70 10.69
N CYS A 86 -14.72 0.42 11.42
CA CYS A 86 -13.99 0.49 12.69
C CYS A 86 -14.77 -0.13 13.86
N GLN A 87 -16.10 -0.22 13.78
CA GLN A 87 -16.94 -0.76 14.84
C GLN A 87 -16.93 -2.28 14.81
N ASP A 88 -16.63 -2.91 15.95
CA ASP A 88 -16.71 -4.36 16.17
C ASP A 88 -15.98 -5.23 15.13
N SER A 89 -14.93 -4.69 14.49
CA SER A 89 -14.13 -5.43 13.51
C SER A 89 -13.39 -6.60 14.17
N LEU A 90 -13.54 -7.79 13.58
CA LEU A 90 -12.78 -8.99 13.97
C LEU A 90 -11.33 -8.95 13.48
N PHE A 91 -10.99 -8.02 12.59
CA PHE A 91 -9.68 -7.88 11.96
C PHE A 91 -9.03 -6.55 12.34
N GLU A 92 -7.69 -6.53 12.34
CA GLU A 92 -6.92 -5.29 12.48
C GLU A 92 -7.32 -4.29 11.39
N ILE A 93 -7.49 -3.02 11.74
CA ILE A 93 -7.83 -1.98 10.77
C ILE A 93 -6.58 -1.21 10.34
N GLU A 94 -6.37 -1.12 9.03
CA GLU A 94 -5.45 -0.16 8.44
C GLU A 94 -6.21 1.14 8.12
N ALA A 95 -5.91 2.18 8.89
CA ALA A 95 -6.42 3.52 8.66
C ALA A 95 -5.62 4.22 7.56
N ASN A 96 -6.33 4.62 6.49
CA ASN A 96 -5.75 5.34 5.35
C ASN A 96 -6.18 6.83 5.30
N ASP A 97 -7.00 7.28 6.26
CA ASP A 97 -7.43 8.67 6.44
C ASP A 97 -7.55 9.00 7.95
N MET A 98 -7.41 10.29 8.30
CA MET A 98 -7.48 10.75 9.69
C MET A 98 -8.86 10.54 10.34
N ALA A 99 -9.94 10.43 9.56
CA ALA A 99 -11.24 10.05 10.12
C ALA A 99 -11.21 8.62 10.67
N ALA A 100 -10.54 7.67 10.01
CA ALA A 100 -10.38 6.31 10.53
C ALA A 100 -9.48 6.29 11.76
N VAL A 101 -8.37 7.02 11.74
CA VAL A 101 -7.49 7.22 12.91
C VAL A 101 -8.28 7.76 14.10
N TYR A 102 -9.11 8.79 13.88
CA TYR A 102 -9.97 9.36 14.91
C TYR A 102 -10.98 8.35 15.46
N GLN A 103 -11.67 7.60 14.59
CA GLN A 103 -12.62 6.58 15.04
C GLN A 103 -11.95 5.53 15.93
N LEU A 104 -10.82 4.97 15.49
CA LEU A 104 -10.11 3.90 16.21
C LEU A 104 -9.53 4.39 17.53
N SER A 105 -8.83 5.52 17.53
CA SER A 105 -8.25 6.11 18.75
C SER A 105 -9.31 6.54 19.76
N SER A 106 -10.46 7.07 19.32
CA SER A 106 -11.57 7.42 20.22
C SER A 106 -12.19 6.21 20.93
N GLN A 107 -12.06 5.03 20.33
CA GLN A 107 -12.49 3.74 20.88
C GLN A 107 -11.36 3.00 21.60
N GLN A 108 -10.17 3.61 21.72
CA GLN A 108 -8.95 3.01 22.29
C GLN A 108 -8.55 1.71 21.58
N GLN A 109 -8.89 1.57 20.30
CA GLN A 109 -8.53 0.42 19.50
C GLN A 109 -7.16 0.63 18.87
N SER A 110 -6.38 -0.46 18.82
CA SER A 110 -5.11 -0.45 18.09
C SER A 110 -5.34 -0.47 16.58
N PHE A 111 -4.46 0.17 15.82
CA PHE A 111 -4.58 0.26 14.37
C PHE A 111 -3.21 0.32 13.67
N SER A 112 -3.21 0.10 12.36
CA SER A 112 -2.06 0.41 11.50
C SER A 112 -2.40 1.58 10.57
N THR A 113 -1.41 2.22 9.98
CA THR A 113 -1.62 3.19 8.90
C THR A 113 -0.96 2.72 7.60
N GLY A 114 -1.67 2.90 6.49
CA GLY A 114 -1.09 2.73 5.17
C GLY A 114 -0.26 3.95 4.75
N PRO A 115 0.34 3.94 3.54
CA PRO A 115 1.24 4.99 3.08
C PRO A 115 0.56 6.34 2.81
N SER A 116 -0.77 6.41 2.86
CA SER A 116 -1.51 7.66 2.63
C SER A 116 -1.68 8.54 3.86
N VAL A 117 -1.35 8.02 5.05
CA VAL A 117 -1.29 8.86 6.26
C VAL A 117 0.12 9.44 6.34
N ASN A 118 0.22 10.74 6.09
CA ASN A 118 1.48 11.44 5.96
C ASN A 118 2.18 11.63 7.32
N ILE A 119 3.15 10.75 7.63
CA ILE A 119 3.97 10.80 8.85
C ILE A 119 5.42 11.16 8.44
N TYR A 120 5.82 12.41 8.67
CA TYR A 120 7.10 12.95 8.19
C TYR A 120 8.16 13.23 9.27
N ASN A 121 7.86 12.96 10.54
CA ASN A 121 8.77 13.20 11.66
C ASN A 121 8.46 12.24 12.82
N GLY A 122 9.44 12.03 13.71
CA GLY A 122 9.30 11.12 14.83
C GLY A 122 8.28 11.57 15.88
N HIS A 123 8.07 12.89 16.03
CA HIS A 123 7.05 13.42 16.94
C HIS A 123 5.62 12.99 16.56
N THR A 124 5.30 13.03 15.27
CA THR A 124 3.99 12.60 14.76
C THR A 124 3.83 11.09 14.94
N LEU A 125 4.89 10.33 14.65
CA LEU A 125 4.89 8.88 14.83
C LEU A 125 4.67 8.49 16.30
N ALA A 126 5.38 9.12 17.23
CA ALA A 126 5.24 8.92 18.67
C ALA A 126 3.85 9.32 19.18
N TYR A 127 3.32 10.45 18.70
CA TYR A 127 1.95 10.85 19.03
C TYR A 127 0.93 9.80 18.58
N LEU A 128 1.01 9.33 17.32
CA LEU A 128 0.09 8.32 16.81
C LEU A 128 0.22 6.99 17.56
N GLN A 129 1.44 6.60 17.93
CA GLN A 129 1.67 5.41 18.77
C GLN A 129 0.99 5.54 20.13
N SER A 130 1.07 6.72 20.76
CA SER A 130 0.43 6.98 22.06
C SER A 130 -1.09 6.85 22.04
N ILE A 131 -1.72 6.96 20.86
CA ILE A 131 -3.18 6.82 20.68
C ILE A 131 -3.59 5.49 20.01
N GLY A 132 -2.67 4.53 19.86
CA GLY A 132 -2.97 3.17 19.43
C GLY A 132 -2.34 2.70 18.12
N LEU A 133 -1.51 3.51 17.45
CA LEU A 133 -0.79 3.07 16.25
C LEU A 133 0.21 1.95 16.60
N LYS A 134 0.13 0.82 15.89
CA LYS A 134 1.02 -0.35 16.05
C LYS A 134 1.97 -0.55 14.89
N ARG A 135 1.55 -0.15 13.69
CA ARG A 135 2.37 -0.23 12.48
C ARG A 135 2.11 0.95 11.58
N TRP A 136 3.16 1.46 10.96
CA TRP A 136 3.06 2.49 9.94
C TRP A 136 3.79 2.07 8.67
N VAL A 137 3.39 2.67 7.55
CA VAL A 137 4.14 2.60 6.30
C VAL A 137 4.81 3.94 6.07
N LEU A 138 6.13 3.92 5.80
CA LEU A 138 6.88 5.11 5.41
C LEU A 138 6.21 5.78 4.20
N PRO A 139 5.94 7.11 4.22
CA PRO A 139 5.47 7.84 3.04
C PRO A 139 6.38 7.60 1.84
N VAL A 140 5.76 7.34 0.70
CA VAL A 140 6.41 6.75 -0.50
C VAL A 140 7.45 7.67 -1.15
N GLU A 141 7.39 8.96 -0.86
CA GLU A 141 8.30 10.00 -1.31
C GLU A 141 9.55 10.18 -0.43
N LEU A 142 9.62 9.49 0.72
CA LEU A 142 10.74 9.62 1.65
C LEU A 142 11.87 8.63 1.38
N SER A 143 13.09 9.09 1.64
CA SER A 143 14.31 8.31 1.47
C SER A 143 14.67 7.47 2.69
N ALA A 144 15.60 6.53 2.50
CA ALA A 144 16.14 5.72 3.60
C ALA A 144 16.79 6.58 4.70
N GLN A 145 17.34 7.75 4.34
CA GLN A 145 17.91 8.69 5.29
C GLN A 145 16.83 9.41 6.11
N HIS A 146 15.69 9.74 5.49
CA HIS A 146 14.55 10.30 6.20
C HIS A 146 13.94 9.29 7.16
N LEU A 147 13.85 8.02 6.76
CA LEU A 147 13.41 6.94 7.63
C LEU A 147 14.24 6.87 8.92
N GLU A 148 15.56 6.85 8.82
CA GLU A 148 16.44 6.80 10.02
C GLU A 148 16.22 7.99 10.95
N LYS A 149 16.06 9.19 10.39
CA LYS A 149 15.78 10.40 11.19
C LYS A 149 14.46 10.26 11.93
N ILE A 150 13.40 9.82 11.25
CA ILE A 150 12.07 9.63 11.85
C ILE A 150 12.13 8.60 12.99
N LEU A 151 12.78 7.46 12.77
CA LEU A 151 12.89 6.41 13.79
C LEU A 151 13.72 6.87 14.99
N THR A 152 14.84 7.57 14.76
CA THR A 152 15.66 8.14 15.84
C THR A 152 14.87 9.15 16.67
N GLU A 153 14.18 10.08 15.99
CA GLU A 153 13.32 11.06 16.68
C GLU A 153 12.18 10.38 17.45
N ALA A 154 11.59 9.32 16.91
CA ALA A 154 10.53 8.57 17.57
C ALA A 154 11.06 7.85 18.83
N ASP A 155 12.23 7.22 18.73
CA ASP A 155 12.92 6.59 19.87
C ASP A 155 13.21 7.60 20.99
N ASP A 156 13.68 8.81 20.64
CA ASP A 156 13.92 9.90 21.59
C ASP A 156 12.62 10.34 22.31
N GLN A 157 11.46 10.16 21.67
CA GLN A 157 10.13 10.40 22.27
C GLN A 157 9.56 9.18 23.01
N GLY A 158 10.31 8.06 23.08
CA GLY A 158 9.90 6.83 23.74
C GLY A 158 9.05 5.89 22.88
N ALA A 159 9.06 6.06 21.55
CA ALA A 159 8.21 5.33 20.61
C ALA A 159 8.90 4.18 19.87
N SER A 160 9.77 3.43 20.54
CA SER A 160 10.66 2.42 19.94
C SER A 160 10.01 1.09 19.55
N GLU A 161 8.76 0.84 19.97
CA GLU A 161 8.05 -0.42 19.71
C GLU A 161 7.23 -0.41 18.40
N ILE A 162 7.30 0.65 17.59
CA ILE A 162 6.46 0.78 16.39
C ILE A 162 6.96 -0.11 15.25
N GLU A 163 6.09 -0.99 14.73
CA GLU A 163 6.44 -1.75 13.52
C GLU A 163 6.48 -0.82 12.30
N THR A 164 7.59 -0.86 11.58
CA THR A 164 7.87 -0.05 10.39
C THR A 164 7.81 -0.91 9.14
N GLU A 165 7.02 -0.44 8.17
CA GLU A 165 6.84 -1.08 6.86
C GLU A 165 7.25 -0.10 5.75
N VAL A 166 7.83 -0.62 4.65
CA VAL A 166 8.20 0.20 3.48
C VAL A 166 7.51 -0.33 2.22
N PHE A 167 6.86 0.55 1.47
CA PHE A 167 6.32 0.26 0.13
C PHE A 167 7.48 -0.08 -0.82
N SER A 168 7.68 -1.37 -1.06
CA SER A 168 8.90 -1.89 -1.68
C SER A 168 8.71 -2.38 -3.11
N TYR A 169 7.48 -2.61 -3.56
CA TYR A 169 7.21 -2.96 -4.96
C TYR A 169 5.82 -2.54 -5.43
N GLY A 170 5.72 -2.10 -6.68
CA GLY A 170 4.46 -1.84 -7.38
C GLY A 170 4.29 -0.38 -7.78
N TYR A 171 3.17 -0.04 -8.39
CA TYR A 171 2.88 1.34 -8.77
C TYR A 171 2.66 2.20 -7.53
N VAL A 172 3.45 3.27 -7.41
CA VAL A 172 3.47 4.13 -6.21
C VAL A 172 2.23 5.03 -6.22
N PRO A 173 1.35 5.00 -5.20
CA PRO A 173 0.21 5.92 -5.11
C PRO A 173 0.67 7.31 -4.69
N LEU A 174 0.90 8.21 -5.65
CA LEU A 174 1.52 9.53 -5.42
C LEU A 174 0.52 10.60 -4.94
N ALA A 175 -0.73 10.55 -5.41
CA ALA A 175 -1.72 11.55 -5.05
C ALA A 175 -3.15 11.02 -5.23
N TYR A 176 -4.09 11.61 -4.48
CA TYR A 176 -5.52 11.35 -4.56
C TYR A 176 -6.26 12.67 -4.80
N SER A 177 -7.33 12.64 -5.60
CA SER A 177 -8.13 13.82 -5.92
C SER A 177 -9.62 13.58 -5.72
N ALA A 178 -10.34 14.55 -5.16
CA ALA A 178 -11.80 14.52 -5.13
C ALA A 178 -12.42 14.51 -6.55
N ARG A 179 -11.64 14.81 -7.59
CA ARG A 179 -12.05 14.67 -8.99
C ARG A 179 -11.50 13.36 -9.56
N CYS A 180 -12.39 12.53 -10.10
CA CYS A 180 -11.98 11.29 -10.74
C CYS A 180 -11.36 11.56 -12.12
N PHE A 181 -10.07 11.29 -12.24
CA PHE A 181 -9.32 11.42 -13.48
C PHE A 181 -9.79 10.44 -14.56
N THR A 182 -10.13 9.20 -14.21
CA THR A 182 -10.69 8.23 -15.17
C THR A 182 -12.03 8.69 -15.75
N ALA A 183 -12.94 9.19 -14.90
CA ALA A 183 -14.23 9.72 -15.36
C ALA A 183 -14.04 10.94 -16.26
N ARG A 184 -13.11 11.84 -15.88
CA ARG A 184 -12.72 12.99 -16.71
C ARG A 184 -12.16 12.57 -18.07
N ASN A 185 -11.28 11.57 -18.11
CA ASN A 185 -10.72 11.03 -19.35
C ASN A 185 -11.82 10.49 -20.28
N MET A 186 -12.89 9.94 -19.71
CA MET A 186 -14.04 9.43 -20.45
C MET A 186 -15.10 10.49 -20.77
N GLY A 187 -14.90 11.74 -20.35
CA GLY A 187 -15.88 12.81 -20.57
C GLY A 187 -17.19 12.63 -19.79
N VAL A 188 -17.18 11.87 -18.69
CA VAL A 188 -18.37 11.59 -17.86
C VAL A 188 -18.20 12.11 -16.44
N ASN A 189 -19.32 12.37 -15.76
CA ASN A 189 -19.31 12.65 -14.33
C ASN A 189 -18.93 11.41 -13.51
N LYS A 190 -18.23 11.59 -12.38
CA LYS A 190 -17.89 10.49 -11.45
C LYS A 190 -19.13 9.70 -11.02
N ASP A 191 -20.28 10.37 -10.88
CA ASP A 191 -21.53 9.72 -10.51
C ASP A 191 -22.05 8.75 -11.57
N GLN A 192 -21.72 9.01 -12.83
CA GLN A 192 -22.15 8.25 -14.00
C GLN A 192 -21.01 7.41 -14.61
N CYS A 193 -19.93 7.17 -13.86
CA CYS A 193 -18.76 6.48 -14.40
C CYS A 193 -18.99 5.00 -14.74
N GLN A 194 -20.07 4.37 -14.29
CA GLN A 194 -20.39 2.96 -14.57
C GLN A 194 -19.18 2.02 -14.34
N PHE A 195 -18.43 2.26 -13.26
CA PHE A 195 -17.25 1.48 -12.88
C PHE A 195 -16.12 1.45 -13.94
N SER A 196 -15.98 2.51 -14.73
CA SER A 196 -15.00 2.70 -15.83
C SER A 196 -13.58 2.17 -15.60
N CYS A 197 -13.10 2.18 -14.36
CA CYS A 197 -11.76 1.68 -14.03
C CYS A 197 -11.56 0.20 -14.43
N ILE A 198 -12.64 -0.58 -14.52
CA ILE A 198 -12.57 -2.03 -14.80
C ILE A 198 -12.08 -2.32 -16.21
N HIS A 199 -12.27 -1.36 -17.12
CA HIS A 199 -11.81 -1.45 -18.51
C HIS A 199 -10.32 -1.12 -18.66
N ASN A 200 -9.67 -0.64 -17.59
CA ASN A 200 -8.25 -0.29 -17.57
C ASN A 200 -7.62 -0.96 -16.33
N PRO A 201 -7.46 -2.30 -16.32
CA PRO A 201 -7.00 -3.05 -15.14
C PRO A 201 -5.56 -2.72 -14.72
N SER A 202 -4.78 -2.07 -15.60
CA SER A 202 -3.43 -1.55 -15.34
C SER A 202 -3.40 -0.02 -15.23
N GLY A 203 -4.57 0.63 -15.14
CA GLY A 203 -4.69 2.09 -15.18
C GLY A 203 -4.51 2.68 -16.58
N ILE A 204 -4.56 4.00 -16.65
CA ILE A 204 -4.43 4.80 -17.88
C ILE A 204 -3.05 5.49 -17.86
N PRO A 205 -2.12 5.12 -18.75
CA PRO A 205 -0.80 5.71 -18.76
C PRO A 205 -0.85 7.16 -19.23
N LEU A 206 -0.09 8.03 -18.56
CA LEU A 206 0.21 9.39 -18.96
C LEU A 206 1.66 9.46 -19.39
N LYS A 207 1.88 9.98 -20.60
CA LYS A 207 3.20 10.07 -21.22
C LYS A 207 3.65 11.52 -21.39
N THR A 208 4.97 11.72 -21.42
CA THR A 208 5.58 12.99 -21.86
C THR A 208 5.35 13.21 -23.36
N GLN A 209 5.77 14.37 -23.88
CA GLN A 209 5.73 14.63 -25.33
C GLN A 209 6.70 13.71 -26.09
N GLU A 210 7.76 13.27 -25.41
CA GLU A 210 8.77 12.30 -25.87
C GLU A 210 8.29 10.84 -25.71
N ALA A 211 7.02 10.63 -25.36
CA ALA A 211 6.38 9.33 -25.17
C ALA A 211 6.93 8.48 -24.01
N GLU A 212 7.64 9.09 -23.06
CA GLU A 212 8.14 8.45 -21.85
C GLU A 212 7.02 8.28 -20.82
N SER A 213 6.99 7.14 -20.12
CA SER A 213 6.01 6.88 -19.06
C SER A 213 6.26 7.78 -17.86
N LEU A 214 5.33 8.71 -17.58
CA LEU A 214 5.46 9.67 -16.50
C LEU A 214 4.61 9.27 -15.28
N LEU A 215 3.32 9.04 -15.51
CA LEU A 215 2.34 8.74 -14.46
C LEU A 215 1.32 7.72 -14.96
N THR A 216 0.58 7.13 -14.02
CA THR A 216 -0.58 6.26 -14.32
C THR A 216 -1.80 6.78 -13.57
N ILE A 217 -2.89 7.06 -14.29
CA ILE A 217 -4.18 7.42 -13.69
C ILE A 217 -4.98 6.15 -13.40
N ASN A 218 -5.60 6.06 -12.22
CA ASN A 218 -6.47 4.94 -11.89
C ASN A 218 -7.61 5.36 -10.94
N GLY A 219 -8.71 5.86 -11.49
CA GLY A 219 -9.83 6.39 -10.72
C GLY A 219 -9.52 7.79 -10.20
N ILE A 220 -9.43 7.95 -8.87
CA ILE A 220 -9.09 9.23 -8.23
C ILE A 220 -7.59 9.38 -7.93
N GLN A 221 -6.81 8.30 -8.06
CA GLN A 221 -5.39 8.33 -7.75
C GLN A 221 -4.56 8.56 -9.01
N THR A 222 -3.44 9.25 -8.81
CA THR A 222 -2.32 9.35 -9.73
C THR A 222 -1.17 8.54 -9.15
N MET A 223 -0.59 7.68 -9.97
CA MET A 223 0.47 6.76 -9.57
C MET A 223 1.73 7.01 -10.40
N SER A 224 2.85 6.41 -10.00
CA SER A 224 4.07 6.41 -10.82
C SER A 224 3.83 5.85 -12.23
N GLY A 225 4.66 6.23 -13.20
CA GLY A 225 4.59 5.71 -14.58
C GLY A 225 5.08 4.25 -14.70
N VAL A 226 5.96 3.83 -13.80
CA VAL A 226 6.55 2.48 -13.69
C VAL A 226 6.52 2.03 -12.22
N PRO A 227 6.53 0.72 -11.93
CA PRO A 227 6.58 0.25 -10.55
C PRO A 227 7.88 0.66 -9.87
N ILE A 228 7.79 0.97 -8.57
CA ILE A 228 8.99 0.99 -7.72
C ILE A 228 9.48 -0.44 -7.53
N ASP A 229 10.80 -0.63 -7.43
CA ASP A 229 11.38 -1.91 -7.03
C ASP A 229 12.56 -1.68 -6.05
N LEU A 230 12.29 -1.97 -4.78
CA LEU A 230 13.25 -1.91 -3.68
C LEU A 230 13.61 -3.31 -3.16
N ARG A 231 13.25 -4.39 -3.87
CA ARG A 231 13.46 -5.76 -3.38
C ARG A 231 14.95 -6.08 -3.12
N ASN A 232 15.86 -5.45 -3.87
CA ASN A 232 17.30 -5.57 -3.64
C ASN A 232 17.81 -4.80 -2.40
N GLN A 233 16.97 -3.95 -1.79
CA GLN A 233 17.31 -3.14 -0.61
C GLN A 233 16.97 -3.82 0.72
N TRP A 234 16.48 -5.06 0.71
CA TRP A 234 15.98 -5.74 1.92
C TRP A 234 17.01 -5.76 3.08
N LYS A 235 18.30 -5.95 2.80
CA LYS A 235 19.35 -5.93 3.85
C LYS A 235 19.52 -4.56 4.48
N ILE A 236 19.52 -3.51 3.66
CA ILE A 236 19.63 -2.13 4.14
C ILE A 236 18.40 -1.78 4.97
N MET A 237 17.21 -2.19 4.52
CA MET A 237 15.98 -2.03 5.28
C MET A 237 16.05 -2.76 6.63
N ASP A 238 16.57 -3.99 6.67
CA ASP A 238 16.65 -4.80 7.90
C ASP A 238 17.61 -4.15 8.91
N GLN A 239 18.76 -3.66 8.43
CA GLN A 239 19.72 -2.90 9.22
C GLN A 239 19.16 -1.57 9.75
N LYS A 240 18.27 -0.92 9.00
CA LYS A 240 17.60 0.33 9.39
C LYS A 240 16.34 0.10 10.25
N GLY A 241 16.11 -1.14 10.71
CA GLY A 241 14.98 -1.44 11.60
C GLY A 241 13.63 -1.52 10.92
N VAL A 242 13.57 -1.76 9.59
CA VAL A 242 12.31 -2.06 8.88
C VAL A 242 11.92 -3.51 9.14
N GLN A 243 10.69 -3.74 9.60
CA GLN A 243 10.20 -5.10 9.89
C GLN A 243 9.53 -5.74 8.68
N ALA A 244 8.97 -4.95 7.76
CA ALA A 244 8.17 -5.46 6.64
C ALA A 244 8.42 -4.73 5.30
N MET A 245 8.52 -5.51 4.22
CA MET A 245 8.49 -5.03 2.84
C MET A 245 7.10 -5.23 2.25
N ARG A 246 6.42 -4.12 1.95
CA ARG A 246 5.10 -4.13 1.32
C ARG A 246 5.20 -4.25 -0.18
N LEU A 247 4.57 -5.28 -0.74
CA LEU A 247 4.39 -5.42 -2.18
C LEU A 247 2.95 -5.03 -2.55
N SER A 248 2.77 -4.30 -3.64
CA SER A 248 1.47 -3.87 -4.17
C SER A 248 1.21 -4.53 -5.52
N ALA A 249 0.16 -5.34 -5.58
CA ALA A 249 -0.16 -6.13 -6.75
C ALA A 249 -0.81 -5.28 -7.86
N HIS A 250 -0.31 -5.47 -9.08
CA HIS A 250 -0.92 -5.00 -10.32
C HIS A 250 -0.98 -6.10 -11.39
N SER A 251 -0.43 -7.29 -11.09
CA SER A 251 -0.58 -8.55 -11.82
C SER A 251 -0.39 -9.72 -10.84
N PHE A 252 -0.62 -10.96 -11.31
CA PHE A 252 -0.37 -12.17 -10.54
C PHE A 252 1.13 -12.46 -10.34
N ASP A 253 2.02 -11.81 -11.10
CA ASP A 253 3.48 -11.99 -11.00
C ASP A 253 4.01 -11.63 -9.62
N ILE A 254 3.26 -10.82 -8.86
CA ILE A 254 3.57 -10.46 -7.48
C ILE A 254 3.82 -11.67 -6.58
N ILE A 255 3.17 -12.81 -6.86
CA ILE A 255 3.33 -14.06 -6.11
C ILE A 255 4.75 -14.60 -6.33
N ARG A 256 5.15 -14.77 -7.60
CA ARG A 256 6.51 -15.18 -7.98
C ARG A 256 7.55 -14.21 -7.40
N MET A 257 7.26 -12.91 -7.45
CA MET A 257 8.18 -11.88 -6.94
C MET A 257 8.34 -11.94 -5.42
N ALA A 258 7.26 -12.25 -4.68
CA ALA A 258 7.30 -12.44 -3.24
C ALA A 258 8.09 -13.69 -2.86
N GLU A 259 7.90 -14.81 -3.58
CA GLU A 259 8.68 -16.04 -3.39
C GLU A 259 10.17 -15.80 -3.64
N GLN A 260 10.51 -15.14 -4.75
CA GLN A 260 11.90 -14.75 -5.03
C GLN A 260 12.50 -13.86 -3.94
N LEU A 261 11.72 -12.90 -3.41
CA LEU A 261 12.19 -12.06 -2.31
C LEU A 261 12.38 -12.89 -1.03
N ALA A 262 11.46 -13.80 -0.72
CA ALA A 262 11.54 -14.68 0.45
C ALA A 262 12.79 -15.57 0.38
N ASP A 263 13.06 -16.18 -0.78
CA ASP A 263 14.24 -17.01 -1.01
C ASP A 263 15.53 -16.22 -0.82
N ASN A 264 15.58 -14.97 -1.30
CA ASN A 264 16.75 -14.10 -1.12
C ASN A 264 16.96 -13.69 0.34
N ILE A 265 15.88 -13.37 1.07
CA ILE A 265 15.95 -13.07 2.51
C ILE A 265 16.45 -14.31 3.27
N CYS A 266 15.92 -15.50 2.97
CA CYS A 266 16.30 -16.75 3.64
C CYS A 266 17.75 -17.18 3.33
N SER A 267 18.19 -17.01 2.09
CA SER A 267 19.55 -17.37 1.65
C SER A 267 20.60 -16.30 2.00
N GLY A 268 20.17 -15.11 2.43
CA GLY A 268 21.07 -13.99 2.73
C GLY A 268 21.74 -13.40 1.48
N ILE A 269 21.23 -13.65 0.27
CA ILE A 269 21.83 -13.17 -0.98
C ILE A 269 21.25 -11.80 -1.35
N THR A 270 22.11 -10.85 -1.73
CA THR A 270 21.73 -9.49 -2.14
C THR A 270 21.76 -9.25 -3.65
N ASN A 271 22.64 -9.94 -4.37
CA ASN A 271 22.99 -9.56 -5.76
C ASN A 271 22.16 -10.30 -6.83
N LEU A 272 21.14 -11.07 -6.47
CA LEU A 272 20.40 -11.92 -7.42
C LEU A 272 19.14 -11.28 -8.01
N LEU A 273 18.63 -10.19 -7.44
CA LEU A 273 17.47 -9.50 -8.01
C LEU A 273 17.95 -8.41 -8.97
N SER A 274 18.11 -8.78 -10.23
CA SER A 274 18.22 -7.81 -11.32
C SER A 274 16.94 -6.98 -11.35
N LEU A 275 17.08 -5.67 -11.10
CA LEU A 275 15.98 -4.73 -11.25
C LEU A 275 15.48 -4.77 -12.69
N GLU A 276 14.17 -4.94 -12.86
CA GLU A 276 13.52 -4.89 -14.17
C GLU A 276 13.87 -3.58 -14.90
N ASP A 277 13.99 -3.61 -16.22
CA ASP A 277 14.37 -2.42 -16.99
C ASP A 277 13.40 -1.25 -16.77
N SER A 278 12.12 -1.55 -16.60
CA SER A 278 11.05 -0.58 -16.35
C SER A 278 10.66 -0.50 -14.87
N CYS A 279 11.56 -0.01 -14.02
CA CYS A 279 11.28 0.28 -12.61
C CYS A 279 11.90 1.62 -12.20
N CYS A 280 11.49 2.12 -11.03
CA CYS A 280 12.13 3.26 -10.37
C CYS A 280 12.47 2.95 -8.91
N ASN A 281 13.35 3.75 -8.31
CA ASN A 281 13.67 3.67 -6.88
C ASN A 281 14.26 4.98 -6.32
N GLY A 282 14.25 6.08 -7.10
CA GLY A 282 14.98 7.29 -6.75
C GLY A 282 14.61 7.90 -5.39
N TYR A 283 13.34 7.89 -4.98
CA TYR A 283 12.97 8.43 -3.66
C TYR A 283 13.71 7.76 -2.51
N TRP A 284 13.91 6.44 -2.56
CA TRP A 284 14.66 5.70 -1.54
C TRP A 284 16.10 6.24 -1.35
N PHE A 285 16.69 6.75 -2.43
CA PHE A 285 18.04 7.30 -2.50
C PHE A 285 18.12 8.83 -2.47
N ASP A 286 17.03 9.52 -2.09
CA ASP A 286 16.98 10.99 -2.07
C ASP A 286 17.14 11.63 -3.46
N ARG A 287 16.63 10.93 -4.49
CA ARG A 287 16.64 11.33 -5.91
C ARG A 287 15.21 11.47 -6.44
N SER A 288 15.05 11.92 -7.68
CA SER A 288 13.73 12.02 -8.30
C SER A 288 13.05 10.66 -8.36
N GLY A 289 11.76 10.59 -8.02
CA GLY A 289 11.01 9.33 -7.96
C GLY A 289 10.92 8.56 -9.29
N ILE A 290 11.21 9.20 -10.43
CA ILE A 290 11.27 8.56 -11.75
C ILE A 290 12.64 7.92 -12.03
N GLU A 291 13.68 8.28 -11.30
CA GLU A 291 15.03 7.75 -11.50
C GLU A 291 15.11 6.27 -11.08
N LYS A 292 15.87 5.50 -11.86
CA LYS A 292 16.35 4.16 -11.51
C LYS A 292 17.83 4.26 -11.14
N ILE A 293 18.13 4.02 -9.88
CA ILE A 293 19.47 3.98 -9.31
C ILE A 293 19.93 2.52 -9.27
N THR A 294 20.97 2.19 -10.03
CA THR A 294 21.53 0.83 -10.16
C THR A 294 22.82 0.63 -9.36
N GLU A 295 23.53 1.73 -9.05
CA GLU A 295 24.76 1.71 -8.27
C GLU A 295 24.51 2.45 -6.95
N VAL A 296 24.63 1.72 -5.83
CA VAL A 296 24.64 2.32 -4.50
C VAL A 296 26.09 2.66 -4.20
N ILE A 297 26.42 3.95 -4.15
CA ILE A 297 27.72 4.46 -3.69
C ILE A 297 27.86 4.18 -2.19
#